data_AF-A0AB38XNG5-F1
#
_entry.id   AF-A0AB38XNG5-F1
#
_cell.length_a   1.000
_cell.length_b   1.000
_cell.length_c   1.000
_cell.angle_alpha   90.00
_cell.angle_beta   90.00
_cell.angle_gamma   90.00
#
_symmetry.space_group_name_H-M   'P 1'
#
loop_
_entity.id
_entity.type
_entity.pdbx_description
1 polymer ?
#
loop_
_entity_poly.entity_id
_entity_poly.type
_entity_poly.pdbx_seq_one_letter_code
_entity_poly.pdbx_strand_id
1 'polypeptide(L)'
;MSNDAAALLEPFNVGLWANMESHTTLGSRVYITGAGPIGTLTALAAKSFGASEIIVSEPNPTRREMILRHSATKVVDPTADGRI
;
A
#
# COMPACT_ATOMS: atom_id res chain seq x y z
N MET A 1 -14.67 14.35 -11.65
CA MET A 1 -13.89 13.09 -11.62
C MET A 1 -13.83 12.55 -13.04
N SER A 2 -12.67 12.09 -13.53
CA SER A 2 -12.54 11.50 -14.88
C SER A 2 -13.06 10.06 -14.90
N ASN A 3 -13.32 9.50 -16.09
CA ASN A 3 -13.71 8.09 -16.24
C ASN A 3 -12.63 7.16 -15.71
N ASP A 4 -11.36 7.46 -15.96
CA ASP A 4 -10.23 6.66 -15.45
C ASP A 4 -10.18 6.67 -13.91
N ALA A 5 -10.43 7.82 -13.29
CA ALA A 5 -10.51 7.91 -11.83
C ALA A 5 -11.74 7.18 -11.28
N ALA A 6 -12.88 7.22 -11.98
CA ALA A 6 -14.07 6.49 -11.59
C ALA A 6 -13.88 4.96 -11.68
N ALA A 7 -13.15 4.47 -12.68
CA ALA A 7 -12.84 3.05 -12.84
C ALA A 7 -11.98 2.51 -11.69
N LEU A 8 -11.20 3.36 -11.02
CA LEU A 8 -10.38 2.98 -9.87
C LEU A 8 -11.17 2.87 -8.56
N LEU A 9 -12.44 3.29 -8.51
CA LEU A 9 -13.22 3.28 -7.26
C LEU A 9 -13.40 1.87 -6.69
N GLU A 10 -13.73 0.89 -7.54
CA GLU A 10 -13.92 -0.50 -7.11
C GLU A 10 -12.63 -1.11 -6.53
N PRO A 11 -11.49 -1.09 -7.24
CA PRO A 11 -10.26 -1.68 -6.70
C PRO A 11 -9.71 -0.87 -5.52
N PHE A 12 -10.01 0.44 -5.44
CA PHE A 12 -9.67 1.25 -4.27
C PHE A 12 -10.49 0.84 -3.05
N ASN A 13 -11.77 0.50 -3.24
CA ASN A 13 -12.64 0.10 -2.14
C ASN A 13 -12.15 -1.18 -1.44
N VAL A 14 -11.47 -2.09 -2.16
CA VAL A 14 -10.78 -3.24 -1.56
C VAL A 14 -9.74 -2.80 -0.53
N GLY A 15 -8.90 -1.82 -0.90
CA GLY A 15 -7.88 -1.26 -0.01
C GLY A 15 -8.48 -0.45 1.14
N LEU A 16 -9.56 0.29 0.88
CA LEU A 16 -10.29 1.04 1.91
C LEU A 16 -10.86 0.09 2.97
N TRP A 17 -11.59 -0.95 2.53
CA TRP A 17 -12.19 -1.94 3.41
C TRP A 17 -11.13 -2.70 4.22
N ALA A 18 -10.02 -3.10 3.60
CA ALA A 18 -8.93 -3.77 4.31
C ALA A 18 -8.35 -2.92 5.45
N ASN A 19 -8.22 -1.60 5.25
CA ASN A 19 -7.75 -0.69 6.29
C ASN A 19 -8.78 -0.48 7.41
N MET A 20 -10.08 -0.44 7.08
CA MET A 20 -11.15 -0.37 8.07
C MET A 20 -11.21 -1.62 8.95
N GLU A 21 -11.14 -2.79 8.32
CA GLU A 21 -11.13 -4.09 9.00
C GLU A 21 -9.88 -4.25 9.87
N SER A 22 -8.73 -3.74 9.40
CA SER A 22 -7.48 -3.72 10.17
C SER A 22 -7.43 -2.62 11.25
N HIS A 23 -8.50 -1.82 11.39
CA HIS A 23 -8.59 -0.68 12.29
C HIS A 23 -7.41 0.29 12.17
N THR A 24 -7.00 0.55 10.92
CA THR A 24 -5.92 1.50 10.63
C THR A 24 -6.36 2.91 11.03
N THR A 25 -5.58 3.52 11.90
CA THR A 25 -5.83 4.84 12.46
C THR A 25 -4.54 5.67 12.49
N LEU A 26 -4.65 6.94 12.89
CA LEU A 26 -3.51 7.83 13.04
C LEU A 26 -2.39 7.19 13.88
N GLY A 27 -1.18 7.15 13.33
CA GLY A 27 -0.01 6.57 14.00
C GLY A 27 0.19 5.08 13.73
N SER A 28 -0.75 4.39 13.08
CA SER A 28 -0.64 2.95 12.81
C SER A 28 0.59 2.59 11.99
N ARG A 29 1.11 1.39 12.22
CA ARG A 29 2.16 0.77 11.42
C ARG A 29 1.55 -0.36 10.62
N VAL A 30 1.60 -0.27 9.30
CA VAL A 30 0.91 -1.18 8.37
C VAL A 30 1.94 -1.94 7.56
N TYR A 31 1.76 -3.25 7.44
CA TYR A 31 2.54 -4.11 6.56
C TYR A 31 1.66 -4.65 5.44
N ILE A 32 2.11 -4.49 4.19
CA ILE A 32 1.39 -4.93 2.98
C ILE A 32 2.28 -5.88 2.19
N THR A 33 1.71 -7.02 1.79
CA THR A 33 2.39 -8.01 0.94
C THR A 33 2.01 -7.78 -0.52
N GLY A 34 2.95 -7.25 -1.30
CA GLY A 34 2.81 -6.96 -2.73
C GLY A 34 2.53 -5.49 -3.01
N ALA A 35 3.20 -4.94 -4.03
CA ALA A 35 3.01 -3.60 -4.57
C ALA A 35 2.35 -3.63 -5.96
N GLY A 36 1.44 -4.58 -6.17
CA GLY A 36 0.53 -4.59 -7.32
C GLY A 36 -0.55 -3.50 -7.21
N PRO A 37 -1.56 -3.49 -8.11
CA PRO A 37 -2.63 -2.49 -8.08
C PRO A 37 -3.35 -2.42 -6.71
N ILE A 38 -3.79 -3.56 -6.17
CA ILE A 38 -4.47 -3.60 -4.88
C ILE A 38 -3.54 -3.16 -3.75
N GLY A 39 -2.33 -3.70 -3.64
CA GLY A 39 -1.39 -3.30 -2.60
C GLY A 39 -1.05 -1.80 -2.62
N THR A 40 -0.93 -1.21 -3.81
CA THR A 40 -0.70 0.22 -3.98
C THR A 40 -1.89 1.05 -3.50
N LEU A 41 -3.12 0.65 -3.85
CA LEU A 41 -4.34 1.32 -3.41
C LEU A 41 -4.57 1.14 -1.90
N THR A 42 -4.26 -0.03 -1.34
CA THR A 42 -4.28 -0.28 0.11
C THR A 42 -3.29 0.61 0.85
N ALA A 43 -2.08 0.80 0.31
CA ALA A 43 -1.08 1.70 0.89
C ALA A 43 -1.52 3.17 0.83
N LEU A 44 -2.15 3.59 -0.27
CA LEU A 44 -2.74 4.94 -0.39
C LEU A 44 -3.89 5.16 0.60
N ALA A 45 -4.74 4.15 0.79
CA ALA A 45 -5.78 4.17 1.82
C ALA A 45 -5.15 4.28 3.21
N ALA A 46 -4.17 3.42 3.55
CA ALA A 46 -3.47 3.44 4.84
C ALA A 46 -2.87 4.83 5.17
N LYS A 47 -2.24 5.46 4.18
CA LYS A 47 -1.71 6.82 4.29
C LYS A 47 -2.82 7.84 4.58
N SER A 48 -3.98 7.68 3.94
CA SER A 48 -5.15 8.55 4.14
C SER A 48 -5.79 8.37 5.53
N PHE A 49 -5.72 7.17 6.12
CA PHE A 49 -6.11 6.92 7.51
C PHE A 49 -5.10 7.46 8.55
N GLY A 50 -3.94 7.95 8.10
CA GLY A 50 -2.90 8.53 8.97
C GLY A 50 -1.88 7.52 9.50
N ALA A 51 -1.69 6.37 8.83
CA ALA A 51 -0.60 5.47 9.17
C ALA A 51 0.75 6.21 9.17
N SER A 52 1.53 6.01 10.24
CA SER A 52 2.86 6.62 10.39
C SER A 52 3.94 5.85 9.65
N GLU A 53 3.73 4.55 9.46
CA GLU A 53 4.64 3.66 8.75
C GLU A 53 3.86 2.68 7.87
N ILE A 54 4.26 2.59 6.60
CA ILE A 54 3.68 1.70 5.61
C ILE A 54 4.83 0.91 4.97
N ILE A 55 5.00 -0.34 5.40
CA ILE A 55 6.04 -1.24 4.94
C ILE A 55 5.45 -2.14 3.87
N VAL A 56 6.06 -2.20 2.68
CA VAL A 56 5.57 -3.06 1.59
C VAL A 56 6.64 -4.06 1.16
N SER A 57 6.26 -5.34 1.10
CA SER A 57 7.11 -6.41 0.58
C SER A 57 6.81 -6.66 -0.90
N GLU A 58 7.79 -6.48 -1.77
CA GLU A 58 7.60 -6.64 -3.22
C GLU A 58 8.89 -7.11 -3.91
N PRO A 59 8.87 -8.25 -4.64
CA PRO A 59 10.05 -8.74 -5.35
C PRO A 59 10.42 -7.88 -6.57
N ASN A 60 9.45 -7.29 -7.27
CA ASN A 60 9.73 -6.52 -8.48
C ASN A 60 10.32 -5.13 -8.15
N PRO A 61 11.55 -4.81 -8.59
CA PRO A 61 12.20 -3.54 -8.27
C PRO A 61 11.46 -2.32 -8.82
N THR A 62 10.88 -2.40 -10.03
CA THR A 62 10.09 -1.31 -10.61
C THR A 62 8.86 -0.99 -9.77
N ARG A 63 8.17 -2.01 -9.25
CA ARG A 63 7.02 -1.82 -8.37
C ARG A 63 7.41 -1.26 -7.00
N ARG A 64 8.55 -1.68 -6.45
CA ARG A 64 9.13 -1.09 -5.24
C ARG A 64 9.39 0.40 -5.39
N GLU A 65 10.03 0.81 -6.49
CA GLU A 65 10.28 2.23 -6.75
C GLU A 65 8.99 3.03 -6.90
N MET A 66 8.00 2.49 -7.62
CA MET A 66 6.71 3.15 -7.79
C MET A 66 6.01 3.37 -6.45
N ILE A 67 5.90 2.34 -5.61
CA ILE A 67 5.14 2.47 -4.36
C ILE A 67 5.84 3.36 -3.33
N LEU A 68 7.18 3.37 -3.29
CA LEU A 68 7.96 4.31 -2.48
C LEU A 68 7.67 5.78 -2.85
N ARG A 69 7.48 6.08 -4.13
CA ARG A 69 7.22 7.45 -4.59
C ARG A 69 5.84 7.97 -4.19
N HIS A 70 4.88 7.08 -3.92
CA HIS A 70 3.48 7.46 -3.75
C HIS A 70 2.94 7.26 -2.33
N SER A 71 3.20 6.11 -1.70
CA SER A 71 2.48 5.70 -0.49
C SER A 71 3.31 4.97 0.56
N ALA A 72 4.26 4.11 0.18
CA ALA A 72 5.08 3.36 1.14
C ALA A 72 6.13 4.25 1.83
N THR A 73 6.37 4.02 3.12
CA THR A 73 7.49 4.63 3.86
C THR A 73 8.75 3.76 3.78
N LYS A 74 8.58 2.45 3.65
CA LYS A 74 9.66 1.47 3.46
C LYS A 74 9.21 0.38 2.51
N VAL A 75 10.12 -0.12 1.68
CA VAL A 75 9.91 -1.31 0.88
C VAL A 75 10.99 -2.34 1.15
N VAL A 76 10.63 -3.61 1.09
CA VAL A 76 11.53 -4.74 1.29
C VAL A 76 11.45 -5.68 0.09
N ASP A 77 12.59 -6.26 -0.26
CA ASP A 77 12.67 -7.34 -1.23
C ASP A 77 12.55 -8.67 -0.46
N PRO A 78 11.44 -9.41 -0.57
CA PRO A 78 11.27 -10.67 0.14
C PRO A 78 12.16 -11.80 -0.40
N THR A 79 12.83 -11.60 -1.55
CA THR A 79 13.72 -12.60 -2.16
C THR A 79 15.17 -12.39 -1.76
N ALA A 80 15.50 -11.23 -1.20
CA ALA A 80 16.80 -11.00 -0.60
C ALA A 80 16.87 -11.80 0.72
N ASP A 81 17.96 -12.55 0.90
CA ASP A 81 18.21 -13.48 2.03
C ASP A 81 18.30 -12.81 3.42
N GLY A 82 17.93 -11.52 3.53
CA GLY A 82 18.04 -10.69 4.72
C GLY A 82 16.69 -10.53 5.42
N ARG A 83 16.61 -11.03 6.66
CA ARG A 83 15.52 -10.84 7.63
C ARG A 83 14.89 -9.43 7.57
N ILE A 84 13.55 -9.39 7.57
CA ILE A 84 12.70 -8.18 7.61
C ILE A 84 12.82 -7.41 8.93
#